data_AF-A0AA39W3V9-F1
#
_entry.id   AF-A0AA39W3V9-F1
#
_cell.length_a   1.000
_cell.length_b   1.000
_cell.length_c   1.000
_cell.angle_alpha   90.00
_cell.angle_beta   90.00
_cell.angle_gamma   90.00
#
_symmetry.space_group_name_H-M   'P 1'
#
loop_
_entity.id
_entity.type
_entity.pdbx_description
1 polymer ?
#
loop_
_entity_poly.entity_id
_entity_poly.type
_entity_poly.pdbx_seq_one_letter_code
_entity_poly.pdbx_strand_id
1 'polypeptide(L)' 'MSSPSTTHVSSPINAPLKRVSTYNGSFHCDEALGCFMIRLTDKFSDAQIIRTRDSKVLDELDAVLDVWGCV' A
#
# COMPACT_ATOMS: atom_id res chain seq x y z
N MET A 1 26.76 9.49 -36.86
CA MET A 1 27.13 8.31 -36.06
C MET A 1 27.79 8.86 -34.80
N SER A 2 27.24 8.87 -33.59
CA SER A 2 26.17 8.09 -32.97
C SER A 2 25.67 8.82 -31.70
N SER A 3 24.36 8.90 -31.48
CA SER A 3 23.78 8.81 -30.11
C SER A 3 23.65 7.31 -29.75
N PRO A 4 23.38 6.85 -28.51
CA PRO A 4 22.90 7.51 -27.28
C PRO A 4 23.74 7.13 -26.02
N SER A 5 23.47 7.63 -24.80
CA SER A 5 22.80 6.84 -23.75
C SER A 5 22.53 7.68 -22.49
N THR A 6 21.27 7.65 -22.08
CA THR A 6 20.69 7.96 -20.77
C THR A 6 21.58 7.65 -19.58
N THR A 7 21.66 8.56 -18.60
CA THR A 7 22.01 8.16 -17.22
C THR A 7 21.27 9.03 -16.20
N HIS A 8 20.14 8.48 -15.77
CA HIS A 8 19.58 8.49 -14.42
C HIS A 8 19.69 9.78 -13.59
N VAL A 9 18.59 10.53 -13.54
CA VAL A 9 18.29 11.47 -12.45
C VAL A 9 18.21 10.68 -11.13
N SER A 10 18.87 11.25 -10.12
CA SER A 10 19.07 10.77 -8.76
C SER A 10 17.76 10.53 -7.99
N SER A 11 17.62 9.30 -7.47
CA SER A 11 17.06 8.83 -6.17
C SER A 11 16.12 9.74 -5.33
N PRO A 12 15.10 9.16 -4.64
CA PRO A 12 15.36 8.25 -3.53
C PRO A 12 14.68 6.87 -3.67
N ILE A 13 15.48 5.82 -3.84
CA ILE A 13 15.05 4.40 -3.87
C ILE A 13 15.01 3.82 -2.43
N ASN A 14 14.48 4.54 -1.43
CA ASN A 14 14.45 3.96 -0.08
C ASN A 14 13.35 4.47 0.86
N ALA A 15 12.27 5.04 0.35
CA ALA A 15 11.06 5.13 1.18
C ALA A 15 10.61 3.69 1.47
N PRO A 16 10.51 3.25 2.75
CA PRO A 16 9.99 1.93 3.05
C PRO A 16 8.60 1.82 2.41
N LEU A 17 8.37 0.74 1.66
CA LEU A 17 7.06 0.45 1.07
C LEU A 17 6.04 0.49 2.21
N LYS A 18 5.16 1.48 2.18
CA LYS A 18 4.15 1.66 3.22
C LYS A 18 3.26 0.44 3.25
N ARG A 19 3.07 -0.16 4.41
CA ARG A 19 2.26 -1.37 4.52
C ARG A 19 0.91 -1.01 5.13
N VAL A 20 -0.15 -1.41 4.45
CA VAL A 20 -1.53 -1.18 4.89
C VAL A 20 -2.14 -2.55 5.19
N SER A 21 -2.60 -2.77 6.41
CA SER A 21 -3.38 -3.97 6.70
C SER A 21 -4.82 -3.82 6.27
N THR A 22 -5.45 -4.94 5.93
CA THR A 22 -6.90 -5.08 5.86
C THR A 22 -7.33 -6.38 6.52
N TYR A 23 -8.61 -6.51 6.84
CA TYR A 23 -9.14 -7.65 7.55
C TYR A 23 -8.93 -8.95 6.76
N ASN A 24 -8.41 -10.00 7.41
CA ASN A 24 -8.29 -11.33 6.80
C ASN A 24 -9.64 -12.11 6.77
N GLY A 25 -10.77 -11.40 6.87
CA GLY A 25 -12.11 -11.97 6.76
C GLY A 25 -12.61 -12.02 5.32
N SER A 26 -13.94 -12.01 5.15
CA SER A 26 -14.55 -11.74 3.84
C SER A 26 -13.96 -10.47 3.23
N PHE A 27 -13.72 -10.46 1.93
CA PHE A 27 -13.33 -9.24 1.23
C PHE A 27 -14.55 -8.57 0.63
N HIS A 28 -14.93 -7.46 1.21
CA HIS A 28 -16.06 -6.69 0.76
C HIS A 28 -15.64 -5.74 -0.37
N CYS A 29 -16.59 -5.34 -1.21
CA CYS A 29 -16.32 -4.39 -2.31
C CYS A 29 -15.79 -3.05 -1.80
N ASP A 30 -16.25 -2.60 -0.64
CA ASP A 30 -15.81 -1.36 0.02
C ASP A 30 -14.36 -1.44 0.52
N GLU A 31 -13.87 -2.62 0.93
CA GLU A 31 -12.45 -2.82 1.25
C GLU A 31 -11.55 -2.74 0.01
N ALA A 32 -12.00 -3.29 -1.13
CA ALA A 32 -11.30 -3.16 -2.41
C ALA A 32 -11.25 -1.70 -2.88
N LEU A 33 -12.36 -0.98 -2.70
CA LEU A 33 -12.45 0.45 -3.01
C LEU A 33 -11.51 1.26 -2.10
N GLY A 34 -11.47 0.98 -0.80
CA GLY A 34 -10.56 1.64 0.14
C GLY A 34 -9.09 1.39 -0.20
N CYS A 35 -8.73 0.15 -0.57
CA CYS A 35 -7.38 -0.18 -1.05
C CYS A 35 -7.00 0.57 -2.33
N PHE A 36 -7.96 0.77 -3.23
CA PHE A 36 -7.74 1.54 -4.44
C PHE A 36 -7.57 3.03 -4.13
N MET A 37 -8.45 3.60 -3.30
CA MET A 37 -8.42 5.01 -2.91
C MET A 37 -7.14 5.38 -2.17
N ILE A 38 -6.63 4.54 -1.27
CA ILE A 38 -5.40 4.85 -0.54
C ILE A 38 -4.18 4.89 -1.48
N ARG A 39 -4.17 4.07 -2.54
CA ARG A 39 -3.13 4.09 -3.57
C ARG A 39 -3.20 5.31 -4.49
N LEU A 40 -4.29 6.06 -4.48
CA LEU A 40 -4.36 7.37 -5.17
C LEU A 40 -3.66 8.47 -4.37
N THR A 41 -3.29 8.23 -3.11
CA THR A 41 -2.55 9.20 -2.30
C THR A 41 -1.05 9.07 -2.52
N ASP A 42 -0.32 10.19 -2.56
CA ASP A 42 1.15 10.20 -2.71
C ASP A 42 1.85 9.45 -1.55
N LYS A 43 1.20 9.35 -0.40
CA LYS A 43 1.75 8.67 0.79
C LYS A 43 1.72 7.15 0.67
N PHE A 44 0.79 6.60 -0.10
CA PHE A 44 0.53 5.16 -0.16
C PHE A 44 0.40 4.65 -1.61
N SER A 45 0.93 5.39 -2.59
CA SER A 45 0.89 5.03 -4.02
C SER A 45 1.41 3.61 -4.29
N ASP A 46 2.52 3.29 -3.63
CA ASP A 46 3.22 2.01 -3.71
C ASP A 46 2.99 1.16 -2.46
N ALA A 47 1.90 1.42 -1.73
CA ALA A 47 1.62 0.69 -0.51
C ALA A 47 1.27 -0.78 -0.78
N GLN A 48 1.84 -1.66 0.03
CA GLN A 48 1.53 -3.08 0.01
C GLN A 48 0.33 -3.35 0.92
N ILE A 49 -0.72 -3.95 0.34
CA ILE A 49 -1.89 -4.40 1.11
C ILE A 49 -1.59 -5.77 1.70
N ILE A 50 -1.59 -5.86 3.04
CA ILE A 50 -1.36 -7.08 3.79
C ILE A 50 -2.66 -7.52 4.45
N ARG A 51 -3.14 -8.71 4.11
CA ARG A 51 -4.33 -9.29 4.76
C ARG A 51 -3.91 -10.12 5.94
N THR A 52 -4.10 -9.61 7.15
CA THR A 52 -3.74 -10.36 8.36
C THR A 52 -4.60 -9.95 9.54
N ARG A 53 -4.75 -10.87 10.50
CA ARG A 53 -5.31 -10.62 11.84
C ARG A 53 -4.26 -10.76 12.94
N ASP A 54 -3.02 -11.08 12.57
CA ASP A 54 -1.95 -11.25 13.52
C ASP A 54 -1.54 -9.89 14.08
N SER A 55 -1.81 -9.66 15.36
CA SER A 55 -1.50 -8.39 16.03
C SER A 55 -0.01 -8.04 15.94
N LYS A 56 0.86 -9.05 15.88
CA LYS A 56 2.31 -8.87 15.69
C LYS A 56 2.65 -8.25 14.34
N VAL A 57 1.94 -8.66 13.30
CA VAL A 57 2.14 -8.11 11.96
C VAL A 57 1.55 -6.70 11.92
N LEU A 58 0.38 -6.46 12.53
CA LEU A 58 -0.25 -5.13 12.60
C LEU A 58 0.64 -4.06 13.23
N ASP A 59 1.39 -4.40 14.27
CA ASP A 59 2.32 -3.47 14.96
C ASP A 59 3.47 -3.00 14.04
N GLU A 60 3.81 -3.78 13.01
CA GLU A 60 4.84 -3.45 12.03
C GLU A 60 4.30 -2.68 10.80
N LEU A 61 3.00 -2.39 10.75
CA LEU A 61 2.36 -1.73 9.61
C LEU A 61 2.20 -0.23 9.83
N ASP A 62 2.20 0.52 8.73
CA ASP A 62 2.04 1.97 8.76
C ASP A 62 0.58 2.41 8.90
N ALA A 63 -0.36 1.58 8.45
CA ALA A 63 -1.79 1.87 8.54
C ALA A 63 -2.62 0.58 8.59
N VAL A 64 -3.81 0.70 9.18
CA VAL A 64 -4.85 -0.33 9.16
C VAL A 64 -6.05 0.26 8.42
N LEU A 65 -6.47 -0.40 7.35
CA LEU A 65 -7.69 -0.07 6.62
C LEU A 65 -8.84 -0.88 7.22
N ASP A 66 -9.63 -0.23 8.06
CA ASP A 66 -10.82 -0.79 8.69
C ASP A 66 -12.06 -0.19 8.02
N VAL A 67 -12.71 -0.95 7.13
CA VAL A 67 -13.94 -0.51 6.47
C VAL A 67 -15.11 -1.15 7.19
N TRP A 68 -15.83 -0.34 7.97
CA TRP A 68 -17.05 -0.77 8.65
C TRP A 68 -18.17 -0.93 7.62
N GLY A 69 -18.22 -2.08 6.96
CA GLY A 69 -19.43 -2.53 6.28
C GLY A 69 -20.52 -2.79 7.32
N CYS A 70 -21.65 -2.09 7.23
CA CYS A 70 -22.81 -2.43 8.06
C CYS A 70 -23.14 -3.91 7.89
N VAL A 71 -23.16 -4.63 9.01
CA VAL A 71 -23.71 -5.98 9.15
C VAL A 71 -25.23 -5.97 9.00
#